data_AF-A0AAV5LNG4-F1
#
_entry.id   AF-A0AAV5LNG4-F1
#
_cell.length_a   1.000
_cell.length_b   1.000
_cell.length_c   1.000
_cell.angle_alpha   90.00
_cell.angle_beta   90.00
_cell.angle_gamma   90.00
#
_symmetry.space_group_name_H-M   'P 1'
#
loop_
_entity.id
_entity.type
_entity.pdbx_description
1 polymer ?
#
loop_
_entity_poly.entity_id
_entity_poly.type
_entity_poly.pdbx_seq_one_letter_code
_entity_poly.pdbx_strand_id
1 'polypeptide(L)'
;MYWAKKILEWTKGPDEALAISIYLNDKYEIDGRDPNGYVGCMWSICGVHDQGWQERLIFGKIRYMNYAGCKRKFDVEGYVAYIKRLVGEIKKRKAVNDLGRNPKEICS
;
A
#
# COMPACT_ATOMS: atom_id res chain seq x y z
N MET A 1 2.92 4.76 -4.61
CA MET A 1 3.91 5.78 -4.15
C MET A 1 3.97 5.92 -2.63
N TYR A 2 3.08 6.71 -1.98
CA TYR A 2 3.19 7.03 -0.54
C TYR A 2 3.30 5.78 0.35
N TRP A 3 2.42 4.81 0.12
CA TRP A 3 2.37 3.55 0.86
C TRP A 3 3.70 2.76 0.81
N ALA A 4 4.23 2.45 -0.37
CA ALA A 4 5.48 1.70 -0.51
C ALA A 4 6.69 2.46 0.09
N LYS A 5 6.70 3.79 0.01
CA LYS A 5 7.73 4.62 0.66
C LYS A 5 7.66 4.53 2.19
N LYS A 6 6.47 4.36 2.78
CA LYS A 6 6.33 4.13 4.22
C LYS A 6 6.76 2.73 4.65
N ILE A 7 6.57 1.74 3.79
CA ILE A 7 7.15 0.41 4.03
C ILE A 7 8.67 0.54 4.13
N LEU A 8 9.34 1.21 3.18
CA LEU A 8 10.78 1.49 3.26
C LEU A 8 11.19 2.21 4.56
N GLU A 9 10.43 3.21 4.99
CA GLU A 9 10.74 3.98 6.22
C GLU A 9 10.63 3.13 7.51
N TRP A 10 9.85 2.05 7.50
CA TRP A 10 9.47 1.30 8.70
C TRP A 10 9.93 -0.16 8.71
N THR A 11 10.72 -0.57 7.73
CA THR A 11 11.36 -1.90 7.65
C THR A 11 12.86 -1.80 7.88
N LYS A 12 13.54 -2.94 8.09
CA LYS A 12 14.98 -2.95 8.40
C LYS A 12 15.86 -2.52 7.23
N GLY A 13 15.37 -2.68 6.01
CA GLY A 13 16.12 -2.33 4.81
C GLY A 13 15.29 -2.42 3.52
N PRO A 14 15.87 -1.98 2.39
CA PRO A 14 15.17 -1.89 1.12
C PRO A 14 14.75 -3.25 0.55
N ASP A 15 15.52 -4.32 0.78
CA ASP A 15 15.18 -5.66 0.29
C ASP A 15 13.90 -6.20 0.96
N GLU A 16 13.80 -6.05 2.28
CA GLU A 16 12.61 -6.39 3.04
C GLU A 16 11.42 -5.51 2.63
N ALA A 17 11.66 -4.20 2.46
CA ALA A 17 10.62 -3.27 2.02
C ALA A 17 10.03 -3.65 0.66
N LEU A 18 10.91 -4.02 -0.28
CA LEU A 18 10.52 -4.39 -1.64
C LEU A 18 9.75 -5.71 -1.65
N ALA A 19 10.22 -6.72 -0.92
CA ALA A 19 9.53 -8.00 -0.79
C ALA A 19 8.12 -7.84 -0.19
N ILE A 20 7.98 -7.05 0.88
CA ILE A 20 6.68 -6.76 1.50
C ILE A 20 5.77 -6.00 0.53
N SER A 21 6.31 -4.99 -0.16
CA SER A 21 5.51 -4.17 -1.09
C SER A 21 5.01 -4.99 -2.28
N ILE A 22 5.86 -5.81 -2.89
CA ILE A 22 5.45 -6.71 -3.98
C ILE A 22 4.41 -7.72 -3.48
N TYR A 23 4.66 -8.37 -2.34
CA TYR A 23 3.72 -9.35 -1.78
C TYR A 23 2.32 -8.76 -1.56
N LEU A 24 2.24 -7.59 -0.93
CA LEU A 24 0.97 -6.95 -0.63
C LEU A 24 0.26 -6.45 -1.90
N ASN A 25 1.01 -5.89 -2.85
CA ASN A 25 0.49 -5.48 -4.15
C ASN A 25 -0.11 -6.68 -4.90
N ASP A 26 0.67 -7.76 -5.06
CA ASP A 26 0.27 -8.94 -5.83
C ASP A 26 -0.88 -9.71 -5.19
N LYS A 27 -1.03 -9.61 -3.86
CA LYS A 27 -2.08 -10.31 -3.10
C LYS A 27 -3.43 -9.59 -3.13
N TYR A 28 -3.44 -8.26 -3.07
CA TYR A 28 -4.65 -7.50 -2.78
C TYR A 28 -5.11 -6.60 -3.93
N GLU A 29 -4.19 -6.12 -4.76
CA GLU A 29 -4.58 -5.27 -5.89
C GLU A 29 -5.14 -6.14 -7.01
N ILE A 30 -6.28 -5.71 -7.56
CA ILE A 30 -6.94 -6.43 -8.66
C ILE A 30 -6.11 -6.40 -9.95
N ASP A 31 -5.32 -5.33 -10.12
CA ASP A 31 -4.34 -5.12 -11.19
C ASP A 31 -2.90 -5.47 -10.74
N GLY A 32 -2.74 -6.19 -9.63
CA GLY A 32 -1.45 -6.71 -9.16
C GLY A 32 -0.91 -7.86 -10.03
N ARG A 33 0.31 -8.35 -9.71
CA ARG A 33 1.06 -9.34 -10.52
C ARG A 33 1.29 -8.88 -11.96
N ASP A 34 1.48 -7.58 -12.11
CA ASP A 34 1.65 -6.88 -13.37
C ASP A 34 3.01 -6.15 -13.40
N PRO A 35 3.69 -6.04 -14.56
CA PRO A 35 4.93 -5.27 -14.68
C PRO A 35 4.85 -3.86 -14.09
N ASN A 36 3.72 -3.17 -14.19
CA ASN A 36 3.53 -1.85 -13.61
C ASN A 36 3.56 -1.88 -12.07
N GLY A 37 3.06 -2.95 -11.45
CA GLY A 37 3.16 -3.17 -10.00
C GLY A 37 4.62 -3.30 -9.53
N TYR A 38 5.40 -4.13 -10.23
CA TYR A 38 6.84 -4.30 -9.95
C TYR A 38 7.60 -2.99 -10.15
N VAL A 39 7.42 -2.33 -11.29
CA VAL A 39 8.09 -1.05 -11.59
C VAL A 39 7.62 0.04 -10.62
N GLY A 40 6.35 0.06 -10.21
CA GLY A 40 5.81 1.00 -9.23
C GLY A 40 6.42 0.84 -7.83
N CYS A 41 6.67 -0.41 -7.40
CA CYS A 41 7.39 -0.71 -6.16
C CYS A 41 8.86 -0.28 -6.27
N MET A 42 9.53 -0.63 -7.38
CA MET A 42 10.93 -0.27 -7.64
C MET A 42 11.14 1.24 -7.75
N TRP A 43 10.23 1.99 -8.38
CA TRP A 43 10.23 3.45 -8.40
C TRP A 43 10.13 4.02 -6.99
N SER A 44 9.26 3.42 -6.16
CA SER A 44 9.00 3.93 -4.81
C SER A 44 10.16 3.68 -3.85
N ILE A 45 10.80 2.51 -3.93
CA ILE A 45 11.79 2.04 -2.94
C ILE A 45 13.22 2.20 -3.45
N CYS A 46 13.47 1.90 -4.72
CA CYS A 46 14.81 1.91 -5.32
C CYS A 46 15.05 3.13 -6.23
N GLY A 47 14.03 3.94 -6.51
CA GLY A 47 14.16 5.13 -7.35
C GLY A 47 14.28 4.84 -8.85
N VAL A 48 13.86 3.65 -9.30
CA VAL A 48 13.84 3.30 -10.73
C VAL A 48 13.00 4.31 -11.50
N HIS A 49 13.54 4.87 -12.58
CA HIS A 49 12.93 5.95 -13.38
C HIS A 49 12.64 7.25 -12.60
N ASP A 50 13.27 7.45 -11.43
CA ASP A 50 13.28 8.73 -10.70
C ASP A 50 14.71 9.30 -10.65
N GLN A 51 14.82 10.58 -10.36
CA GLN A 51 16.09 11.24 -10.07
C GLN A 51 16.46 11.13 -8.59
N GLY A 52 17.71 11.47 -8.26
CA GLY A 52 18.15 11.62 -6.87
C GLY A 52 17.61 12.90 -6.22
N TRP A 53 17.32 12.81 -4.92
CA TRP A 53 16.80 13.90 -4.09
C TRP A 53 17.77 14.23 -2.95
N GLN A 54 17.46 15.29 -2.19
CA GLN A 54 18.22 15.66 -1.00
C GLN A 54 18.33 14.47 -0.05
N GLU A 55 19.56 14.20 0.41
CA GLU A 55 19.86 13.05 1.24
C GLU A 55 19.15 13.12 2.61
N ARG A 56 18.62 11.99 3.05
CA ARG A 56 17.91 11.85 4.32
C ARG A 56 18.20 10.50 4.96
N LEU A 57 18.19 10.47 6.29
CA LEU A 57 18.26 9.21 7.03
C LEU A 57 17.21 8.21 6.53
N ILE A 58 17.59 6.93 6.46
CA ILE A 58 16.82 5.80 5.92
C ILE A 58 16.67 5.82 4.39
N PHE A 59 16.31 6.95 3.80
CA PHE A 59 16.02 7.04 2.36
C PHE A 59 17.27 7.23 1.48
N GLY A 60 18.38 7.70 2.05
CA GLY A 60 19.48 8.22 1.24
C GLY A 60 18.94 9.30 0.30
N LYS A 61 19.16 9.14 -1.01
CA LYS A 61 18.68 10.07 -2.06
C LYS A 61 17.34 9.67 -2.68
N ILE A 62 16.64 8.67 -2.17
CA ILE A 62 15.32 8.28 -2.66
C ILE A 62 14.31 9.39 -2.35
N ARG A 63 13.42 9.70 -3.30
CA ARG A 63 12.38 10.72 -3.14
C ARG A 63 11.57 10.47 -1.86
N TYR A 64 11.57 11.42 -0.94
CA TYR A 64 10.81 11.33 0.30
C TYR A 64 9.36 11.82 0.16
N MET A 65 8.43 11.19 0.88
CA MET A 65 7.04 11.64 1.00
C MET A 65 6.60 11.53 2.47
N ASN A 66 5.91 12.56 2.99
CA ASN A 66 5.42 12.59 4.37
C ASN A 66 3.96 13.03 4.47
N TYR A 67 3.37 12.79 5.65
CA TYR A 67 1.99 13.11 5.95
C TYR A 67 1.67 14.59 5.73
N ALA A 68 2.52 15.50 6.23
CA ALA A 68 2.34 16.94 6.06
C ALA A 68 2.31 17.35 4.58
N GLY A 69 3.13 16.70 3.73
CA GLY A 69 3.14 16.89 2.28
C GLY A 69 1.85 16.43 1.62
N CYS A 70 1.27 15.30 2.06
CA CYS A 70 -0.04 14.84 1.60
C CYS A 70 -1.16 15.83 2.01
N LYS A 71 -1.15 16.29 3.27
CA LYS A 71 -2.15 17.25 3.79
C LYS A 71 -2.18 18.57 3.02
N ARG A 72 -1.04 19.01 2.48
CA ARG A 72 -0.98 20.20 1.59
C ARG A 72 -1.52 19.95 0.19
N LYS A 73 -1.65 18.70 -0.25
CA LYS A 73 -2.02 18.34 -1.63
C LYS A 73 -3.46 17.89 -1.78
N PHE A 74 -4.05 17.28 -0.75
CA PHE A 74 -5.43 16.81 -0.77
C PHE A 74 -5.99 16.67 0.65
N ASP A 75 -7.31 16.50 0.74
CA ASP A 75 -8.00 16.23 2.00
C ASP A 75 -7.71 14.80 2.49
N VAL A 76 -6.69 14.68 3.33
CA VAL A 76 -6.28 13.40 3.93
C VAL A 76 -7.35 12.88 4.90
N GLU A 77 -8.02 13.77 5.63
CA GLU A 77 -9.02 13.37 6.62
C GLU A 77 -10.27 12.81 5.92
N GLY A 78 -10.71 13.46 4.84
CA GLY A 78 -11.76 12.96 3.96
C GLY A 78 -11.42 11.61 3.33
N TYR A 79 -10.19 11.41 2.85
CA TYR A 79 -9.74 10.10 2.33
C TYR A 79 -9.79 9.01 3.41
N VAL A 80 -9.31 9.29 4.62
CA VAL A 80 -9.35 8.33 5.74
C VAL A 80 -10.79 7.99 6.13
N ALA A 81 -11.68 8.99 6.20
CA ALA A 81 -13.09 8.78 6.49
C ALA A 81 -13.78 7.93 5.41
N TYR A 82 -13.47 8.19 4.13
CA TYR A 82 -13.95 7.40 3.00
C TYR A 82 -13.54 5.92 3.10
N ILE A 83 -12.26 5.64 3.34
CA ILE A 83 -11.76 4.26 3.47
C ILE A 83 -12.39 3.56 4.69
N LYS A 84 -12.52 4.25 5.83
CA LYS A 84 -13.19 3.69 7.03
C LYS A 84 -14.63 3.25 6.72
N ARG A 85 -15.39 4.08 5.99
CA ARG A 85 -16.75 3.75 5.58
C ARG A 85 -16.76 2.53 4.65
N LEU A 86 -15.92 2.52 3.62
CA LEU A 86 -15.82 1.44 2.64
C LEU A 86 -15.47 0.09 3.30
N VAL A 87 -14.48 0.07 4.20
CA VAL A 87 -14.12 -1.13 4.98
C VAL A 87 -15.29 -1.58 5.87
N GLY A 88 -15.99 -0.66 6.51
CA GLY A 88 -17.18 -0.96 7.30
C GLY A 88 -18.29 -1.63 6.48
N GLU A 89 -18.56 -1.13 5.29
CA GLU A 89 -19.55 -1.71 4.37
C GLU A 89 -19.13 -3.10 3.87
N ILE A 90 -17.87 -3.29 3.49
CA ILE A 90 -17.35 -4.59 3.05
C ILE A 90 -17.46 -5.64 4.16
N LYS A 91 -17.10 -5.28 5.40
CA LYS A 91 -17.23 -6.18 6.55
C LYS A 91 -18.67 -6.58 6.81
N LYS A 92 -19.63 -5.65 6.71
CA LYS A 92 -21.06 -5.95 6.83
C LYS A 92 -21.54 -6.92 5.74
N ARG A 93 -21.18 -6.66 4.48
CA ARG A 93 -21.53 -7.55 3.34
C ARG A 93 -20.97 -8.95 3.51
N LYS A 94 -19.70 -9.06 3.94
CA LYS A 94 -19.08 -10.36 4.21
C LYS A 94 -19.82 -11.12 5.32
N ALA A 95 -20.14 -10.45 6.43
CA ALA A 95 -20.90 -11.07 7.52
C ALA A 95 -22.28 -11.58 7.07
N VAL A 96 -23.00 -10.82 6.22
CA VAL A 96 -24.28 -11.27 5.65
C VAL A 96 -24.10 -12.49 4.75
N ASN A 97 -23.08 -12.49 3.89
CA ASN A 97 -22.79 -13.61 3.00
C ASN A 97 -22.39 -14.89 3.78
N ASP A 98 -21.62 -14.73 4.85
CA ASP A 98 -21.18 -15.85 5.69
C ASP A 98 -22.34 -16.46 6.49
N LEU A 99 -23.33 -15.64 6.92
CA LEU A 99 -24.57 -16.11 7.57
C LEU A 99 -25.51 -16.85 6.61
N GLY A 100 -25.41 -16.59 5.31
CA GLY A 100 -26.20 -17.23 4.25
C GLY A 100 -25.61 -18.53 3.70
N ARG A 101 -24.37 -18.89 4.07
CA ARG A 101 -23.71 -20.13 3.62
C ARG A 101 -24.00 -21.30 4.55
N ASN A 102 -24.26 -22.48 3.96
CA ASN A 102 -24.47 -23.72 4.71
C ASN A 102 -23.12 -24.13 5.36
N PRO A 103 -23.07 -24.58 6.64
CA PRO A 103 -21.81 -24.85 7.34
C PRO A 103 -20.84 -25.83 6.63
N LYS A 104 -21.34 -26.66 5.71
CA LYS A 104 -20.54 -27.60 4.90
C LYS A 104 -19.65 -26.93 3.85
N GLU A 105 -19.92 -25.67 3.48
CA GLU A 105 -19.15 -24.92 2.46
C GLU A 105 -18.04 -24.03 3.05
N ILE A 106 -17.94 -23.97 4.39
CA ILE A 106 -17.01 -23.06 5.09
C ILE A 106 -15.63 -23.71 5.32
N CYS A 107 -15.49 -25.03 5.13
CA CYS A 107 -14.32 -25.82 5.53
C CYS A 107 -13.58 -26.55 4.39
N SER A 108 -13.79 -26.17 3.13
CA SER A 108 -13.06 -26.71 1.97
C SER A 108 -12.07 -25.73 1.38
#